data_AF-A0A645EUZ1-F1
#
_entry.id   AF-A0A645EUZ1-F1
#
_cell.length_a   1.000
_cell.length_b   1.000
_cell.length_c   1.000
_cell.angle_alpha   90.00
_cell.angle_beta   90.00
_cell.angle_gamma   90.00
#
_symmetry.space_group_name_H-M   'P 1'
#
loop_
_entity.id
_entity.type
_entity.pdbx_description
1 polymer ?
#
loop_
_entity_poly.entity_id
_entity_poly.type
_entity_poly.pdbx_seq_one_letter_code
_entity_poly.pdbx_strand_id
1 'polypeptide(L)'
;MMHNSIGYFLGYLVAKKIGLEEAKRRTMAIEVGLQNGGLATSLAMTHFSPMTAIPGVVSSTYHAVSGALLANYWSSKPLDKKQLDKVNKVITM
;
A
#
# COMPACT_ATOMS: atom_id res chain seq x y z
N MET A 1 -4.49 4.84 -11.63
CA MET A 1 -4.44 5.80 -10.51
C MET A 1 -5.57 5.57 -9.53
N MET A 2 -6.84 5.72 -9.94
CA MET A 2 -8.00 5.36 -9.09
C MET A 2 -7.90 3.94 -8.53
N HIS A 3 -7.40 2.99 -9.33
CA HIS A 3 -7.18 1.60 -8.91
C HIS A 3 -6.30 1.47 -7.64
N ASN A 4 -5.25 2.28 -7.50
CA ASN A 4 -4.34 2.20 -6.35
C ASN A 4 -4.96 2.85 -5.11
N SER A 5 -5.67 3.97 -5.29
CA SER A 5 -6.43 4.63 -4.23
C SER A 5 -7.55 3.74 -3.69
N ILE A 6 -8.23 3.00 -4.58
CA ILE A 6 -9.22 1.99 -4.22
C ILE A 6 -8.54 0.85 -3.45
N GLY A 7 -7.34 0.43 -3.86
CA GLY A 7 -6.53 -0.55 -3.12
C GLY A 7 -6.24 -0.13 -1.68
N TYR A 8 -5.75 1.10 -1.46
CA TYR A 8 -5.53 1.64 -0.11
C TYR A 8 -6.82 1.63 0.73
N PHE A 9 -7.92 2.11 0.15
CA PHE A 9 -9.19 2.23 0.84
C PHE A 9 -9.79 0.87 1.19
N LEU A 10 -9.84 -0.06 0.23
CA LEU A 10 -10.37 -1.40 0.44
C LEU A 10 -9.49 -2.22 1.39
N GLY A 11 -8.16 -2.14 1.25
CA GLY A 11 -7.22 -2.80 2.17
C GLY A 11 -7.44 -2.35 3.62
N TYR A 12 -7.61 -1.04 3.84
CA TYR A 12 -7.94 -0.50 5.15
C TYR A 12 -9.33 -0.96 5.64
N LEU A 13 -10.35 -0.87 4.79
CA LEU A 13 -11.72 -1.22 5.17
C LEU A 13 -11.89 -2.70 5.49
N VAL A 14 -11.28 -3.59 4.71
CA VAL A 14 -11.32 -5.04 4.97
C VAL A 14 -10.64 -5.35 6.30
N ALA A 15 -9.44 -4.81 6.53
CA ALA A 15 -8.74 -4.95 7.81
C ALA A 15 -9.53 -4.39 8.99
N LYS A 16 -10.28 -3.30 8.78
CA LYS A 16 -11.20 -2.74 9.78
C LYS A 16 -12.39 -3.66 10.05
N LYS A 17 -13.02 -4.21 9.00
CA LYS A 17 -14.19 -5.10 9.13
C LYS A 17 -13.86 -6.40 9.86
N ILE A 18 -12.65 -6.94 9.69
CA ILE A 18 -12.21 -8.16 10.39
C ILE A 18 -11.61 -7.86 11.79
N GLY A 19 -11.66 -6.61 12.25
CA GLY A 19 -11.30 -6.24 13.61
C GLY A 19 -9.79 -6.13 13.90
N LEU A 20 -8.94 -5.95 12.89
CA LEU A 20 -7.49 -5.79 13.12
C LEU A 20 -7.18 -4.50 13.89
N GLU A 21 -6.02 -4.45 14.54
CA GLU A 21 -5.48 -3.24 15.17
C GLU A 21 -5.06 -2.19 14.12
N GLU A 22 -5.03 -0.91 14.50
CA GLU A 22 -4.79 0.21 13.57
C GLU A 22 -3.45 0.08 12.82
N ALA A 23 -2.40 -0.39 13.50
CA ALA A 23 -1.12 -0.69 12.87
C ALA A 23 -1.26 -1.65 11.69
N LYS A 24 -1.94 -2.78 11.90
CA LYS A 24 -2.18 -3.80 10.89
C LYS A 24 -3.12 -3.30 9.78
N ARG A 25 -4.10 -2.45 10.10
CA ARG A 25 -4.97 -1.83 9.08
C ARG A 25 -4.19 -0.93 8.13
N ARG A 26 -3.27 -0.12 8.66
CA ARG A 26 -2.39 0.74 7.86
C ARG A 26 -1.45 -0.09 7.00
N THR A 27 -0.85 -1.15 7.55
CA THR A 27 -0.04 -2.10 6.77
C THR A 27 -0.86 -2.72 5.63
N MET A 28 -2.04 -3.26 5.92
CA MET A 28 -2.92 -3.86 4.90
C MET A 28 -3.30 -2.88 3.79
N ALA A 29 -3.55 -1.61 4.13
CA ALA A 29 -3.81 -0.59 3.13
C ALA A 29 -2.61 -0.42 2.20
N ILE A 30 -1.39 -0.26 2.74
CA ILE A 30 -0.15 -0.11 1.96
C ILE A 30 0.10 -1.35 1.10
N GLU A 31 0.05 -2.56 1.65
CA GLU A 31 0.32 -3.81 0.91
C GLU A 31 -0.66 -4.02 -0.26
N VAL A 32 -1.94 -3.65 -0.08
CA VAL A 32 -2.95 -3.81 -1.15
C VAL A 32 -2.83 -2.72 -2.22
N GLY A 33 -2.43 -1.49 -1.85
CA GLY A 33 -2.31 -0.37 -2.77
C GLY A 33 -0.94 -0.20 -3.45
N LEU A 34 0.16 -0.63 -2.82
CA LEU A 34 1.50 -0.70 -3.41
C LEU A 34 1.67 -2.05 -4.11
N GLN A 35 1.28 -2.12 -5.37
CA GLN A 35 1.53 -3.29 -6.19
C GLN A 35 2.90 -3.21 -6.86
N ASN A 36 3.46 -4.35 -7.28
CA ASN A 36 4.71 -4.35 -8.04
C ASN A 36 4.44 -3.98 -9.50
N GLY A 37 4.44 -2.68 -9.79
CA GLY A 37 4.22 -2.17 -11.14
C GLY A 37 5.35 -2.48 -12.12
N GLY A 38 6.57 -2.79 -11.65
CA GLY A 38 7.68 -3.24 -12.49
C GLY A 38 7.41 -4.63 -13.10
N LEU A 39 6.91 -5.57 -12.29
CA LEU A 39 6.52 -6.91 -12.75
C LEU A 39 5.37 -6.83 -13.77
N ALA A 40 4.36 -6.00 -13.49
CA ALA A 40 3.25 -5.76 -14.41
C ALA A 40 3.71 -5.15 -15.75
N THR A 41 4.62 -4.18 -15.70
CA THR A 41 5.20 -3.53 -16.89
C THR A 41 6.03 -4.53 -17.72
N SER A 42 6.86 -5.35 -17.06
CA SER A 42 7.65 -6.37 -17.74
C SER A 42 6.78 -7.40 -18.45
N LEU A 43 5.75 -7.93 -17.78
CA LEU A 43 4.78 -8.86 -18.39
C LEU A 43 4.04 -8.22 -19.58
N ALA A 44 3.68 -6.93 -19.46
CA ALA A 44 3.04 -6.17 -20.54
C ALA A 44 3.95 -6.07 -21.77
N MET A 45 5.24 -5.75 -21.57
CA MET A 45 6.22 -5.67 -22.64
C MET A 45 6.54 -7.03 -23.28
N THR A 46 6.53 -8.11 -22.49
CA THR A 46 6.86 -9.46 -22.99
C THR A 46 5.72 -10.09 -23.79
N HIS A 47 4.46 -9.87 -23.40
CA HIS A 47 3.32 -10.61 -23.94
C HIS A 47 2.33 -9.76 -24.75
N PHE A 48 2.47 -8.43 -24.75
CA PHE A 48 1.57 -7.51 -25.45
C PHE A 48 2.35 -6.45 -26.24
N SER A 49 1.65 -5.43 -26.76
CA SER A 49 2.30 -4.33 -27.47
C SER A 49 2.98 -3.36 -26.50
N PRO A 50 4.10 -2.70 -26.86
CA PRO A 50 4.78 -1.73 -26.00
C PRO A 50 3.89 -0.62 -25.42
N MET A 51 2.81 -0.26 -26.12
CA MET A 51 1.85 0.74 -25.63
C MET A 51 1.12 0.32 -24.34
N THR A 52 0.97 -0.99 -24.07
CA THR A 52 0.29 -1.49 -22.85
C THR A 52 1.17 -1.40 -21.60
N ALA A 53 2.46 -1.07 -21.73
CA ALA A 53 3.36 -0.83 -20.61
C ALA A 53 3.12 0.53 -19.94
N ILE A 54 2.57 1.51 -20.69
CA ILE A 54 2.38 2.89 -20.23
C ILE A 54 1.53 2.96 -18.96
N PRO A 55 0.36 2.29 -18.85
CA PRO A 55 -0.42 2.28 -17.62
C PRO A 55 0.37 1.74 -16.41
N GLY A 56 1.20 0.70 -16.61
CA GLY A 56 2.02 0.09 -15.55
C GLY A 56 3.07 1.07 -15.02
N VAL A 57 3.81 1.73 -15.90
CA VAL A 57 4.83 2.72 -15.54
C VAL A 57 4.22 3.91 -14.81
N VAL A 58 3.15 4.51 -15.35
CA VAL A 58 2.51 5.67 -14.72
C VAL A 58 1.88 5.28 -13.38
N SER A 59 1.29 4.09 -13.30
CA SER A 59 0.71 3.59 -12.05
C SER A 59 1.78 3.39 -10.99
N SER A 60 2.97 2.93 -11.39
CA SER A 60 4.15 2.73 -10.54
C SER A 60 4.57 4.03 -9.86
N THR A 61 4.78 5.08 -10.65
CA THR A 61 5.15 6.40 -10.15
C THR A 61 4.07 6.96 -9.21
N TYR A 62 2.79 6.80 -9.56
CA TYR A 62 1.69 7.30 -8.74
C TYR A 62 1.57 6.58 -7.38
N HIS A 63 1.64 5.24 -7.33
CA HIS A 63 1.50 4.54 -6.04
C HIS A 63 2.71 4.78 -5.13
N ALA A 64 3.92 4.97 -5.69
CA ALA A 64 5.09 5.34 -4.91
C ALA A 64 4.90 6.71 -4.21
N VAL A 65 4.48 7.74 -4.95
CA VAL A 65 4.24 9.08 -4.40
C VAL A 65 3.07 9.08 -3.42
N SER A 66 1.91 8.54 -3.82
CA SER A 66 0.72 8.51 -2.96
C SER A 66 0.92 7.65 -1.71
N GLY A 67 1.66 6.54 -1.82
CA GLY A 67 2.03 5.69 -0.69
C GLY A 67 2.94 6.41 0.31
N ALA A 68 3.96 7.13 -0.18
CA ALA A 68 4.83 7.94 0.67
C ALA A 68 4.06 9.06 1.40
N LEU A 69 3.15 9.74 0.70
CA LEU A 69 2.28 10.76 1.31
C LEU A 69 1.37 10.17 2.38
N LEU A 70 0.77 9.00 2.12
CA LEU A 70 -0.10 8.31 3.07
C LEU A 70 0.67 7.80 4.30
N ALA A 71 1.87 7.25 4.10
CA ALA A 71 2.76 6.86 5.17
C ALA A 71 3.18 8.06 6.02
N ASN A 72 3.52 9.19 5.39
CA ASN A 72 3.86 10.43 6.08
C ASN A 72 2.67 10.96 6.90
N TYR A 73 1.46 10.96 6.33
CA TYR A 73 0.24 11.33 7.04
C TYR A 73 0.01 10.47 8.30
N TRP A 74 0.26 9.17 8.22
CA TRP A 74 0.12 8.26 9.35
C TRP A 74 1.27 8.36 10.36
N SER A 75 2.46 8.78 9.95
CA SER A 75 3.56 9.09 10.86
C SER A 75 3.18 10.21 11.84
N SER A 76 2.41 11.20 11.38
CA SER A 76 1.87 12.26 12.23
C SER A 76 0.68 11.83 13.12
N LYS A 77 0.24 10.57 13.06
CA LYS A 77 -0.91 10.04 13.82
C LYS A 77 -0.48 8.83 14.65
N PRO A 78 0.03 9.06 15.89
CA PRO A 78 0.53 7.99 16.73
C PRO A 78 -0.55 6.93 16.99
N LEU A 79 -0.11 5.67 17.00
CA LEU A 79 -0.94 4.53 17.38
C LEU A 79 -1.23 4.59 18.88
N ASP A 80 -2.29 3.92 19.33
CA ASP A 80 -2.56 3.79 20.77
C ASP A 80 -1.36 3.15 21.50
N LYS A 81 -1.07 3.56 22.74
CA LYS A 81 0.08 3.07 23.52
C LYS A 81 0.15 1.53 23.56
N LYS A 82 -1.01 0.88 23.75
CA LYS A 82 -1.11 -0.60 23.73
C LYS A 82 -0.69 -1.23 22.40
N GLN A 83 -0.89 -0.53 21.28
CA GLN A 83 -0.51 -0.99 19.95
C GLN A 83 0.97 -0.69 19.68
N LEU A 84 1.48 0.45 20.14
CA LEU A 84 2.91 0.79 20.06
C LEU A 84 3.77 -0.24 20.80
N ASP A 85 3.38 -0.64 22.00
CA ASP A 85 4.13 -1.63 22.80
C ASP A 85 4.18 -3.00 22.12
N LYS A 86 3.08 -3.43 21.48
CA LYS A 86 3.04 -4.66 20.68
C LYS A 86 3.94 -4.60 19.47
N VAL A 87 3.93 -3.49 18.73
CA VAL A 87 4.76 -3.29 17.53
C VAL A 87 6.24 -3.27 17.93
N ASN A 88 6.61 -2.52 18.96
CA ASN A 88 7.99 -2.43 19.44
C ASN A 88 8.54 -3.80 19.87
N LYS A 89 7.74 -4.60 20.58
CA LYS A 89 8.14 -5.95 21.00
C LYS A 89 8.44 -6.89 19.83
N VAL A 90 7.78 -6.72 18.68
CA VAL A 90 8.05 -7.51 17.46
C VAL A 90 9.33 -7.05 16.76
N ILE A 91 9.62 -5.75 16.77
CA ILE A 91 10.82 -5.17 16.12
C ILE A 91 12.09 -5.45 16.92
N THR A 92 12.01 -5.56 18.24
CA THR A 92 13.16 -5.83 19.11
C THR A 92 13.44 -7.33 19.35
N MET A 93 12.77 -8.23 18.62
CA MET A 93 13.07 -9.67 18.58
C MET A 93 14.01 -9.99 17.42
#